data_AF-A0A7V0MFS6-F1
#
_entry.id   AF-A0A7V0MFS6-F1
#
_cell.length_a   1.000
_cell.length_b   1.000
_cell.length_c   1.000
_cell.angle_alpha   90.00
_cell.angle_beta   90.00
_cell.angle_gamma   90.00
#
_symmetry.space_group_name_H-M   'P 1'
#
loop_
_entity.id
_entity.type
_entity.pdbx_description
1 polymer ?
#
loop_
_entity_poly.entity_id
_entity_poly.type
_entity_poly.pdbx_seq_one_letter_code
_entity_poly.pdbx_strand_id
1 'polypeptide(L)'
;MLLKSYRKEIFRPECNPSFESLHCIAHLDQDISEVLPYLNAELRGHHFSKDPPSVTFKVHGKLITLHPREIAINALKDEEEADKILKWFKEQINDIWERRDQIEPIFHTLPQPKVIEILKVLPKTNCRECGQPTCMVFATQMAEGGRTPDECPELSEENRKKLEEYLKQFELG
;
A
#
# COMPACT_ATOMS: atom_id res chain seq x y z
N MET A 1 16.93 -11.81 -12.14
CA MET A 1 16.52 -10.40 -12.33
C MET A 1 15.66 -10.19 -13.58
N LEU A 2 14.38 -9.86 -13.37
CA LEU A 2 13.40 -9.44 -14.38
C LEU A 2 13.53 -7.95 -14.74
N LEU A 3 13.43 -7.05 -13.76
CA LEU A 3 13.51 -5.60 -13.97
C LEU A 3 14.95 -5.10 -13.82
N LYS A 4 15.54 -4.65 -14.92
CA LYS A 4 16.95 -4.21 -15.01
C LYS A 4 17.08 -2.69 -14.95
N SER A 5 16.20 -1.97 -15.63
CA SER A 5 16.30 -0.51 -15.78
C SER A 5 14.92 0.13 -15.99
N TYR A 6 14.86 1.41 -15.66
CA TYR A 6 13.69 2.25 -15.88
C TYR A 6 14.13 3.71 -16.04
N ARG A 7 13.30 4.51 -16.71
CA ARG A 7 13.42 5.97 -16.75
C ARG A 7 12.30 6.57 -15.92
N LYS A 8 12.66 7.33 -14.89
CA LYS A 8 11.69 8.07 -14.08
C LYS A 8 11.37 9.44 -14.70
N GLU A 9 10.13 9.85 -14.58
CA GLU A 9 9.61 11.17 -14.88
C GLU A 9 8.94 11.70 -13.61
N ILE A 10 9.33 12.90 -13.18
CA ILE A 10 8.76 13.58 -12.02
C ILE A 10 8.02 14.82 -12.50
N PHE A 11 6.78 14.98 -12.07
CA PHE A 11 5.93 16.09 -12.49
C PHE A 11 4.99 16.53 -11.37
N ARG A 12 4.45 17.74 -11.49
CA ARG A 12 3.38 18.22 -10.61
C ARG A 12 2.03 17.97 -11.28
N PRO A 13 1.03 17.42 -10.58
CA PRO A 13 -0.29 17.22 -11.15
C PRO A 13 -0.98 18.58 -11.41
N GLU A 14 -1.52 18.77 -12.61
CA GLU A 14 -2.20 20.02 -13.01
C GLU A 14 -3.58 20.20 -12.35
N CYS A 15 -4.11 19.14 -11.75
CA CYS A 15 -5.50 19.06 -11.29
C CYS A 15 -5.80 19.89 -10.03
N ASN A 16 -4.78 20.24 -9.25
CA ASN A 16 -4.94 21.15 -8.12
C ASN A 16 -3.64 21.93 -7.82
N PRO A 17 -3.52 23.21 -8.21
CA PRO A 17 -2.31 24.00 -8.01
C PRO A 17 -1.96 24.29 -6.54
N SER A 18 -2.85 23.97 -5.59
CA SER A 18 -2.56 24.04 -4.15
C SER A 18 -1.88 22.78 -3.60
N PHE A 19 -1.85 21.67 -4.34
CA PHE A 19 -1.09 20.49 -3.96
C PHE A 19 0.38 20.68 -4.31
N GLU A 20 1.23 20.74 -3.29
CA GLU A 20 2.68 20.81 -3.45
C GLU A 20 3.33 19.45 -3.76
N SER A 21 2.54 18.37 -3.80
CA SER A 21 3.06 17.01 -3.97
C SER A 21 3.51 16.71 -5.40
N LEU A 22 4.61 15.98 -5.52
CA LEU A 22 5.11 15.46 -6.78
C LEU A 22 4.45 14.13 -7.14
N HIS A 23 4.33 13.85 -8.43
CA HIS A 23 3.98 12.54 -8.97
C HIS A 23 5.19 11.98 -9.70
N CYS A 24 5.27 10.66 -9.76
CA CYS A 24 6.28 9.94 -10.51
C CYS A 24 5.66 8.91 -11.43
N ILE A 25 6.12 8.85 -12.67
CA ILE A 25 5.94 7.69 -13.55
C ILE A 25 7.33 7.14 -13.88
N ALA A 26 7.58 5.89 -13.53
CA ALA A 26 8.78 5.17 -13.95
C ALA A 26 8.43 4.26 -15.12
N HIS A 27 8.92 4.59 -16.31
CA HIS A 27 8.78 3.76 -17.50
C HIS A 27 9.82 2.64 -17.47
N LEU A 28 9.36 1.40 -17.53
CA LEU A 28 10.20 0.21 -17.42
C LEU A 28 10.64 -0.26 -18.80
N ASP A 29 11.91 -0.63 -18.92
CA ASP A 29 12.44 -1.20 -20.17
C ASP A 29 12.02 -2.67 -20.36
N GLN A 30 11.56 -3.32 -19.29
CA GLN A 30 11.10 -4.70 -19.28
C GLN A 30 9.60 -4.77 -18.98
N ASP A 31 8.95 -5.79 -19.54
CA ASP A 31 7.56 -6.12 -19.22
C ASP A 31 7.53 -6.93 -17.92
N ILE A 32 6.81 -6.42 -16.92
CA ILE A 32 6.65 -7.04 -15.60
C ILE A 32 5.26 -7.67 -15.39
N SER A 33 4.44 -7.80 -16.44
CA SER A 33 3.06 -8.32 -16.34
C SER A 33 2.98 -9.67 -15.61
N GLU A 34 3.91 -10.58 -15.89
CA GLU A 34 3.92 -11.92 -15.30
C GLU A 34 4.19 -11.92 -13.79
N VAL A 35 4.90 -10.92 -13.25
CA VAL A 35 5.21 -10.87 -11.81
C VAL A 35 4.11 -10.19 -10.99
N LEU A 36 3.18 -9.45 -11.61
CA LEU A 36 2.12 -8.70 -10.91
C LEU A 36 1.26 -9.57 -9.96
N PRO A 37 0.81 -10.79 -10.35
CA PRO A 37 0.03 -11.65 -9.46
C PRO A 37 0.83 -12.16 -8.25
N TYR A 38 2.15 -12.32 -8.39
CA TYR A 38 3.04 -12.74 -7.32
C TYR A 38 3.36 -11.59 -6.38
N LEU A 39 3.53 -10.38 -6.90
CA LEU A 39 3.61 -9.16 -6.11
C LEU A 39 2.33 -8.96 -5.28
N ASN A 40 1.17 -9.21 -5.88
CA ASN A 40 -0.10 -9.15 -5.17
C ASN A 40 -0.17 -10.19 -4.03
N ALA A 41 0.32 -11.41 -4.27
CA ALA A 41 0.39 -12.46 -3.27
C ALA A 41 1.31 -12.10 -2.10
N GLU A 42 2.56 -11.72 -2.38
CA GLU A 42 3.58 -11.50 -1.34
C GLU A 42 3.45 -10.16 -0.63
N LEU A 43 3.21 -9.09 -1.39
CA LEU A 43 3.18 -7.73 -0.86
C LEU A 43 1.76 -7.27 -0.48
N ARG A 44 0.76 -8.16 -0.62
CA ARG A 44 -0.64 -7.93 -0.24
C ARG A 44 -1.22 -6.67 -0.90
N GLY A 45 -1.35 -6.71 -2.23
CA GLY A 45 -1.86 -5.58 -3.01
C GLY A 45 -3.21 -5.07 -2.52
N HIS A 46 -3.38 -3.74 -2.52
CA HIS A 46 -4.64 -3.08 -2.18
C HIS A 46 -5.72 -3.35 -3.23
N HIS A 47 -5.33 -3.39 -4.50
CA HIS A 47 -6.21 -3.71 -5.61
C HIS A 47 -5.45 -4.45 -6.72
N PHE A 48 -6.10 -5.42 -7.35
CA PHE A 48 -5.60 -6.10 -8.54
C PHE A 48 -6.62 -6.04 -9.66
N SER A 49 -6.19 -5.61 -10.84
CA SER A 49 -6.96 -5.63 -12.09
C SER A 49 -6.37 -6.69 -13.03
N LYS A 50 -7.22 -7.39 -13.79
CA LYS A 50 -6.80 -8.39 -14.79
C LYS A 50 -6.60 -7.80 -16.18
N ASP A 51 -7.36 -6.77 -16.55
CA ASP A 51 -7.33 -6.20 -17.89
C ASP A 51 -7.62 -4.68 -17.86
N PRO A 52 -6.60 -3.82 -18.13
CA PRO A 52 -5.18 -4.18 -18.22
C PRO A 52 -4.66 -4.71 -16.86
N PRO A 53 -3.67 -5.63 -16.87
CA PRO A 53 -3.17 -6.20 -15.63
C PRO A 53 -2.43 -5.14 -14.80
N SER A 54 -2.79 -5.00 -13.54
CA SER A 54 -2.12 -4.10 -12.61
C SER A 54 -2.29 -4.51 -11.17
N VAL A 55 -1.33 -4.13 -10.32
CA VAL A 55 -1.47 -4.20 -8.87
C VAL A 55 -1.20 -2.83 -8.27
N THR A 56 -2.10 -2.37 -7.42
CA THR A 56 -1.98 -1.11 -6.69
C THR A 56 -1.73 -1.40 -5.22
N PHE A 57 -0.75 -0.71 -4.65
CA PHE A 57 -0.45 -0.68 -3.23
C PHE A 57 -0.85 0.67 -2.66
N LYS A 58 -1.30 0.68 -1.39
CA LYS A 58 -1.60 1.89 -0.66
C LYS A 58 -0.73 1.95 0.59
N VAL A 59 0.13 2.98 0.69
CA VAL A 59 1.09 3.13 1.80
C VAL A 59 1.10 4.58 2.25
N HIS A 60 0.75 4.83 3.51
CA HIS A 60 0.71 6.18 4.10
C HIS A 60 -0.02 7.22 3.24
N GLY A 61 -1.17 6.85 2.68
CA GLY A 61 -1.96 7.71 1.78
C GLY A 61 -1.44 7.83 0.35
N LYS A 62 -0.28 7.26 0.01
CA LYS A 62 0.20 7.14 -1.37
C LYS A 62 -0.39 5.92 -2.05
N LEU A 63 -0.69 6.06 -3.33
CA LEU A 63 -1.03 4.99 -4.25
C LEU A 63 0.17 4.74 -5.15
N ILE A 64 0.61 3.48 -5.18
CA ILE A 64 1.68 3.01 -6.06
C ILE A 64 1.09 1.91 -6.93
N THR A 65 0.96 2.16 -8.22
CA THR A 65 0.37 1.20 -9.17
C THR A 65 1.45 0.68 -10.10
N LEU A 66 1.58 -0.63 -10.17
CA LEU A 66 2.47 -1.34 -11.08
C LEU A 66 1.65 -1.84 -12.26
N HIS A 67 2.00 -1.37 -13.44
CA HIS A 67 1.52 -1.82 -14.75
C HIS A 67 2.62 -2.61 -15.45
N PRO A 68 2.34 -3.28 -16.59
CA PRO A 68 3.32 -4.10 -17.29
C PRO A 68 4.61 -3.35 -17.65
N ARG A 69 4.53 -2.05 -17.98
CA ARG A 69 5.68 -1.25 -18.40
C ARG A 69 5.86 0.06 -17.65
N GLU A 70 5.16 0.24 -16.54
CA GLU A 70 5.34 1.45 -15.74
C GLU A 70 4.97 1.26 -14.27
N ILE A 71 5.57 2.10 -13.42
CA ILE A 71 5.19 2.25 -12.01
C ILE A 71 4.74 3.69 -11.83
N ALA A 72 3.49 3.89 -11.44
CA ALA A 72 2.92 5.20 -11.15
C ALA A 72 2.85 5.42 -9.64
N ILE A 73 3.36 6.55 -9.16
CA ILE A 73 3.36 6.93 -7.74
C ILE A 73 2.77 8.34 -7.60
N ASN A 74 1.80 8.50 -6.72
CA ASN A 74 1.23 9.82 -6.40
C ASN A 74 1.75 10.36 -5.05
N ALA A 75 1.39 11.62 -4.78
CA ALA A 75 1.52 12.25 -3.47
C ALA A 75 2.93 12.16 -2.84
N LEU A 76 3.98 12.28 -3.66
CA LEU A 76 5.37 12.30 -3.20
C LEU A 76 5.72 13.66 -2.59
N LYS A 77 6.57 13.63 -1.56
CA LYS A 77 7.17 14.81 -0.94
C LYS A 77 8.24 15.43 -1.83
N ASP A 78 9.13 14.59 -2.36
CA ASP A 78 10.29 14.99 -3.14
C ASP A 78 10.74 13.85 -4.08
N GLU A 79 11.73 14.14 -4.92
CA GLU A 79 12.29 13.16 -5.87
C GLU A 79 13.09 12.05 -5.17
N GLU A 80 13.68 12.32 -4.01
CA GLU A 80 14.46 11.32 -3.24
C GLU A 80 13.53 10.23 -2.68
N GLU A 81 12.32 10.59 -2.25
CA GLU A 81 11.29 9.63 -1.88
C GLU A 81 10.91 8.72 -3.04
N ALA A 82 10.78 9.28 -4.26
CA ALA A 82 10.52 8.49 -5.46
C ALA A 82 11.62 7.47 -5.72
N ASP A 83 12.90 7.87 -5.59
CA ASP A 83 14.03 6.97 -5.79
C ASP A 83 14.06 5.81 -4.79
N LYS A 84 13.76 6.08 -3.52
CA LYS A 84 13.68 5.05 -2.48
C LYS A 84 12.58 4.03 -2.79
N ILE A 85 11.38 4.51 -3.16
CA ILE A 85 10.25 3.65 -3.49
C ILE A 85 10.55 2.81 -4.74
N LEU A 86 11.05 3.43 -5.81
CA LEU A 86 11.35 2.73 -7.06
C LEU A 86 12.48 1.71 -6.91
N LYS A 87 13.52 2.04 -6.14
CA LYS A 87 14.61 1.10 -5.84
C LYS A 87 14.08 -0.11 -5.07
N TRP A 88 13.26 0.12 -4.05
CA TRP A 88 12.65 -0.95 -3.27
C TRP A 88 11.77 -1.84 -4.14
N PHE A 89 10.89 -1.27 -4.98
CA PHE A 89 10.06 -2.08 -5.89
C PHE A 89 10.90 -2.87 -6.88
N LYS A 90 11.99 -2.30 -7.41
CA LYS A 90 12.90 -3.05 -8.28
C LYS A 90 13.52 -4.25 -7.57
N GLU A 91 13.94 -4.10 -6.31
CA GLU A 91 14.45 -5.20 -5.50
C GLU A 91 13.37 -6.26 -5.28
N GLN A 92 12.17 -5.87 -4.87
CA GLN A 92 11.04 -6.78 -4.64
C GLN A 92 10.60 -7.52 -5.90
N ILE A 93 10.47 -6.81 -7.03
CA ILE A 93 10.14 -7.41 -8.33
C ILE A 93 11.13 -8.52 -8.67
N ASN A 94 12.43 -8.27 -8.48
CA ASN A 94 13.46 -9.22 -8.83
C ASN A 94 13.53 -10.41 -7.86
N ASP A 95 13.43 -10.16 -6.55
CA ASP A 95 13.41 -11.20 -5.52
C ASP A 95 12.21 -12.15 -5.71
N ILE A 96 11.00 -11.59 -5.79
CA ILE A 96 9.75 -12.33 -5.98
C ILE A 96 9.79 -13.11 -7.29
N TRP A 97 10.32 -12.51 -8.36
CA TRP A 97 10.47 -13.20 -9.63
C TRP A 97 11.41 -14.41 -9.53
N GLU A 98 12.51 -14.31 -8.79
CA GLU A 98 13.49 -15.39 -8.64
C GLU A 98 12.93 -16.58 -7.85
N ARG A 99 12.08 -16.32 -6.86
CA ARG A 99 11.42 -17.36 -6.05
C ARG A 99 9.96 -17.63 -6.42
N ARG A 100 9.49 -17.19 -7.59
CA ARG A 100 8.08 -17.30 -8.02
C ARG A 100 7.54 -18.72 -8.01
N ASP A 101 8.38 -19.73 -8.24
CA ASP A 101 7.99 -21.14 -8.23
C ASP A 101 7.60 -21.64 -6.81
N GLN A 102 7.83 -20.82 -5.77
CA GLN A 102 7.49 -21.09 -4.38
C GLN A 102 6.26 -20.28 -3.92
N ILE A 103 5.69 -19.45 -4.79
CA ILE A 103 4.61 -18.51 -4.47
C ILE A 103 3.40 -18.86 -5.32
N GLU A 104 2.24 -19.06 -4.69
CA GLU A 104 0.98 -19.18 -5.43
C GLU A 104 0.49 -17.77 -5.87
N PRO A 105 0.36 -17.50 -7.18
CA PRO A 105 -0.03 -16.17 -7.67
C PRO A 105 -1.50 -15.84 -7.37
N ILE A 106 -1.78 -14.58 -7.02
CA ILE A 106 -3.14 -14.11 -6.73
C ILE A 106 -3.58 -13.11 -7.79
N PHE A 107 -4.55 -13.51 -8.60
CA PHE A 107 -5.08 -12.71 -9.73
C PHE A 107 -6.35 -11.91 -9.39
N HIS A 108 -6.63 -11.68 -8.11
CA HIS A 108 -7.81 -10.94 -7.66
C HIS A 108 -7.46 -10.03 -6.49
N THR A 109 -8.33 -9.06 -6.22
CA THR A 109 -8.16 -8.15 -5.09
C THR A 109 -8.33 -8.92 -3.78
N LEU A 110 -7.35 -8.80 -2.89
CA LEU A 110 -7.40 -9.41 -1.57
C LEU A 110 -8.45 -8.73 -0.68
N PRO A 111 -9.09 -9.47 0.24
CA PRO A 111 -9.94 -8.85 1.26
C PRO A 111 -9.10 -7.90 2.13
N GLN A 112 -9.68 -6.76 2.49
CA GLN A 112 -9.01 -5.72 3.29
C GLN A 112 -9.84 -5.41 4.54
N PRO A 113 -9.21 -5.01 5.66
CA PRO A 113 -9.93 -4.53 6.82
C PRO A 113 -10.82 -3.34 6.43
N LYS A 114 -12.07 -3.37 6.88
CA LYS A 114 -13.02 -2.29 6.64
C LYS A 114 -12.85 -1.24 7.73
N VAL A 115 -12.54 -0.02 7.34
CA VAL A 115 -12.40 1.13 8.26
C VAL A 115 -13.59 1.27 9.20
N ILE A 116 -14.81 1.04 8.70
CA ILE A 116 -16.03 1.13 9.51
C ILE A 116 -16.11 0.05 10.60
N GLU A 117 -15.60 -1.16 10.36
CA GLU A 117 -15.59 -2.22 11.37
C GLU A 117 -14.56 -1.91 12.46
N ILE A 118 -13.39 -1.38 12.10
CA ILE A 118 -12.39 -0.90 13.06
C ILE A 118 -12.97 0.25 13.89
N LEU A 119 -13.55 1.26 13.21
CA LEU A 119 -14.12 2.43 13.87
C LEU A 119 -15.22 2.06 14.87
N LYS A 120 -16.03 1.04 14.60
CA LYS A 120 -17.08 0.57 15.53
C LYS A 120 -16.53 0.15 16.88
N VAL A 121 -15.32 -0.40 16.92
CA VAL A 121 -14.67 -0.92 18.14
C VAL A 121 -13.88 0.16 18.88
N LEU A 122 -13.39 1.19 18.17
CA LEU A 122 -12.67 2.30 18.80
C LEU A 122 -13.55 3.10 19.78
N PRO A 123 -12.95 3.80 20.77
CA PRO A 123 -13.67 4.64 21.73
C PRO A 123 -14.42 5.83 21.09
N LYS A 124 -14.00 6.26 19.88
CA LYS A 124 -14.57 7.41 19.14
C LYS A 124 -14.54 8.75 19.88
N THR A 125 -13.64 8.91 20.85
CA THR A 125 -13.48 10.14 21.64
C THR A 125 -12.85 11.29 20.84
N ASN A 126 -12.11 10.98 19.77
CA ASN A 126 -11.28 11.93 19.03
C ASN A 126 -10.29 12.69 19.95
N CYS A 127 -9.77 12.06 21.02
CA CYS A 127 -8.91 12.69 22.01
C CYS A 127 -7.55 13.19 21.47
N ARG A 128 -7.09 12.63 20.34
CA ARG A 128 -5.80 12.92 19.69
C ARG A 128 -4.55 12.46 20.45
N GLU A 129 -4.70 11.68 21.52
CA GLU A 129 -3.57 11.17 22.31
C GLU A 129 -2.69 10.17 21.55
N CYS A 130 -3.26 9.49 20.53
CA CYS A 130 -2.51 8.68 19.58
C CYS A 130 -1.78 9.49 18.48
N GLY A 131 -1.87 10.82 18.54
CA GLY A 131 -1.30 11.74 17.54
C GLY A 131 -2.12 11.86 16.24
N GLN A 132 -3.30 11.23 16.14
CA GLN A 132 -4.18 11.36 14.98
C GLN A 132 -5.28 12.43 15.18
N PRO A 133 -5.68 13.17 14.13
CA PRO A 133 -6.69 14.22 14.25
C PRO A 133 -8.07 13.74 14.73
N THR A 134 -8.44 12.51 14.34
CA THR A 134 -9.72 11.85 14.68
C THR A 134 -9.52 10.33 14.79
N CYS A 135 -10.45 9.65 15.45
CA CYS A 135 -10.50 8.18 15.48
C CYS A 135 -10.76 7.58 14.10
N MET A 136 -11.41 8.32 13.19
CA MET A 136 -11.57 7.90 11.79
C MET A 136 -10.21 7.79 11.09
N VAL A 137 -9.32 8.77 11.26
CA VAL A 137 -7.98 8.72 10.67
C VAL A 137 -7.16 7.56 11.26
N PHE A 138 -7.25 7.34 12.57
CA PHE A 138 -6.63 6.19 13.22
C PHE A 138 -7.15 4.85 12.66
N ALA A 139 -8.46 4.70 12.51
CA ALA A 139 -9.07 3.51 11.91
C ALA A 139 -8.63 3.28 10.46
N THR A 140 -8.51 4.34 9.66
CA THR A 140 -8.00 4.26 8.28
C THR A 140 -6.56 3.80 8.25
N GLN A 141 -5.68 4.38 9.08
CA GLN A 141 -4.27 3.97 9.12
C GLN A 141 -4.09 2.52 9.60
N MET A 142 -4.93 2.06 10.53
CA MET A 142 -4.96 0.67 10.96
C MET A 142 -5.43 -0.27 9.86
N ALA A 143 -6.47 0.11 9.10
CA ALA A 143 -6.92 -0.68 7.95
C ALA A 143 -5.86 -0.81 6.85
N GLU A 144 -4.96 0.17 6.75
CA GLU A 144 -3.83 0.21 5.82
C GLU A 144 -2.57 -0.48 6.39
N GLY A 145 -2.63 -1.06 7.59
CA GLY A 145 -1.48 -1.70 8.25
C GLY A 145 -0.42 -0.73 8.78
N GLY A 146 -0.69 0.58 8.75
CA GLY A 146 0.22 1.62 9.23
C GLY A 146 0.16 1.87 10.74
N ARG A 147 -0.78 1.22 11.45
CA ARG A 147 -0.95 1.31 12.91
C ARG A 147 -1.50 0.02 13.51
N THR A 148 -1.17 -0.20 14.77
CA THR A 148 -1.63 -1.32 15.60
C THR A 148 -2.65 -0.87 16.66
N PRO A 149 -3.47 -1.78 17.21
CA PRO A 149 -4.38 -1.46 18.32
C PRO A 149 -3.67 -0.85 19.53
N ASP A 150 -2.39 -1.19 19.73
CA ASP A 150 -1.61 -0.74 20.88
C ASP A 150 -1.36 0.77 20.93
N GLU A 151 -1.47 1.43 19.79
CA GLU A 151 -1.18 2.84 19.65
C GLU A 151 -2.35 3.76 20.02
N CYS A 152 -3.49 3.20 20.49
CA CYS A 152 -4.59 3.98 21.06
C CYS A 152 -4.58 3.88 22.59
N PRO A 153 -4.16 4.92 23.32
CA PRO A 153 -4.09 4.90 24.79
C PRO A 153 -5.45 4.65 25.47
N GLU A 154 -6.52 5.18 24.89
CA GLU A 154 -7.89 5.08 25.40
C GLU A 154 -8.59 3.75 25.06
N LEU A 155 -7.91 2.85 24.33
CA LEU A 155 -8.51 1.58 23.93
C LEU A 155 -8.49 0.59 25.09
N SER A 156 -9.68 0.17 25.52
CA SER A 156 -9.83 -0.86 26.55
C SER A 156 -9.24 -2.19 26.11
N GLU A 157 -8.77 -2.99 27.07
CA GLU A 157 -8.19 -4.30 26.82
C GLU A 157 -9.15 -5.25 26.07
N GLU A 158 -10.46 -5.16 26.34
CA GLU A 158 -11.46 -5.94 25.61
C GLU A 158 -11.54 -5.54 24.13
N ASN A 159 -11.57 -4.25 23.84
CA ASN A 159 -11.66 -3.74 22.47
C ASN A 159 -10.34 -3.93 21.71
N ARG A 160 -9.20 -3.91 22.40
CA ARG A 160 -7.88 -4.26 21.87
C ARG A 160 -7.87 -5.68 21.31
N LYS A 161 -8.29 -6.67 22.13
CA LYS A 161 -8.40 -8.06 21.69
C LYS A 161 -9.34 -8.25 20.50
N LYS A 162 -10.51 -7.60 20.52
CA LYS A 162 -11.46 -7.64 19.39
C LYS A 162 -10.85 -7.12 18.09
N LEU A 163 -10.08 -6.03 18.16
CA LEU A 163 -9.40 -5.49 16.98
C LEU A 163 -8.29 -6.41 16.49
N GLU A 164 -7.47 -6.96 17.39
CA GLU A 164 -6.43 -7.92 17.02
C GLU A 164 -7.01 -9.16 16.32
N GLU A 165 -8.07 -9.75 16.88
CA GLU A 165 -8.76 -10.90 16.28
C GLU A 165 -9.37 -10.58 14.91
N TYR A 166 -9.88 -9.36 14.74
CA TYR A 166 -10.40 -8.89 13.46
C TYR A 166 -9.29 -8.73 12.42
N LEU A 167 -8.18 -8.07 12.79
CA LEU A 167 -7.08 -7.76 11.87
C LEU A 167 -6.30 -9.01 11.43
N LYS A 168 -6.15 -10.01 12.32
CA LYS A 168 -5.51 -11.30 12.01
C LYS A 168 -6.12 -12.02 10.81
N GLN A 169 -7.38 -11.75 10.47
CA GLN A 169 -8.06 -12.33 9.30
C GLN A 169 -7.47 -11.84 7.97
N PHE A 170 -6.72 -10.73 8.00
CA PHE A 170 -6.15 -10.07 6.82
C PHE A 170 -4.62 -10.14 6.79
N GLU A 171 -3.99 -10.48 7.92
CA GLU A 171 -2.53 -10.66 8.06
C GLU A 171 -2.06 -12.07 7.63
N LEU A 172 -2.97 -13.02 7.42
CA LEU A 172 -2.64 -14.39 7.03
C LEU A 172 -2.34 -14.48 5.52
N GLY A 173 -1.05 -14.42 5.20
CA GLY A 173 -0.42 -14.80 3.95
C GLY A 173 0.87 -15.52 4.24
#